data_AF-A0A919W5I2-F1
#
_entry.id   AF-A0A919W5I2-F1
#
_cell.length_a   1.000
_cell.length_b   1.000
_cell.length_c   1.000
_cell.angle_alpha   90.00
_cell.angle_beta   90.00
_cell.angle_gamma   90.00
#
_symmetry.space_group_name_H-M   'P 1'
#
loop_
_entity.id
_entity.type
_entity.pdbx_description
1 polymer ?
#
loop_
_entity_poly.entity_id
_entity_poly.type
_entity_poly.pdbx_seq_one_letter_code
_entity_poly.pdbx_strand_id
1 'polypeptide(L)'
;MTSRGRTATTRALGRAAEPRTPVWDPRLNPPAMSRTPLIRQAPPLLAPDLDEPEPRTARLRRRLLFALIYVVLAVGVLAVGRYVRADGGDRIVVPAVPVVSARPAAAVPRKSTAPVGTSGTFAYVAGFGPVVGSGGTIHRFKIAVEKPAGDATDFANQVNRALGDRRSWIASHRVRFQRVPESARAEFIVYLASARTSERMCRTGGLETDGFTSCRVPRKVIINADRWAGAVRGYGAPLAIYRAYAINHEVGHQLGHGHQRCPGKGKLAPVMMQQTYGLKGCRANAWPYP
;
A
#
# COMPACT_ATOMS: atom_id res chain seq x y z
N MET A 1 -60.54 30.38 49.06
CA MET A 1 -59.97 29.45 48.06
C MET A 1 -58.46 29.43 48.24
N THR A 2 -57.94 28.46 48.99
CA THR A 2 -56.51 28.34 49.34
C THR A 2 -55.83 27.36 48.39
N SER A 3 -54.95 27.91 47.54
CA SER A 3 -54.12 27.16 46.57
C SER A 3 -52.92 26.53 47.28
N ARG A 4 -52.87 25.20 47.35
CA ARG A 4 -51.70 24.41 47.80
C ARG A 4 -50.69 24.30 46.66
N GLY A 5 -49.50 24.85 46.87
CA GLY A 5 -48.34 24.66 45.99
C GLY A 5 -47.82 23.21 46.05
N ARG A 6 -47.55 22.62 44.88
CA ARG A 6 -46.83 21.35 44.74
C ARG A 6 -45.35 21.65 44.55
N THR A 7 -44.52 21.26 45.52
CA THR A 7 -43.08 21.13 45.36
C THR A 7 -42.77 19.82 44.65
N ALA A 8 -42.22 19.91 43.44
CA ALA A 8 -41.71 18.76 42.70
C ALA A 8 -40.30 18.41 43.21
N THR A 9 -40.15 17.21 43.77
CA THR A 9 -38.88 16.64 44.24
C THR A 9 -38.11 16.09 43.04
N THR A 10 -36.96 16.67 42.72
CA THR A 10 -36.06 16.19 41.67
C THR A 10 -35.32 14.95 42.18
N ARG A 11 -35.70 13.77 41.68
CA ARG A 11 -35.01 12.51 41.96
C ARG A 11 -33.78 12.40 41.05
N ALA A 12 -32.58 12.49 41.64
CA ALA A 12 -31.32 12.27 40.94
C ALA A 12 -31.26 10.82 40.42
N LEU A 13 -31.13 10.67 39.10
CA LEU A 13 -30.86 9.39 38.43
C LEU A 13 -29.40 9.00 38.68
N GLY A 14 -29.19 7.78 39.18
CA GLY A 14 -27.89 7.23 39.52
C GLY A 14 -26.94 7.13 38.33
N ARG A 15 -25.64 7.35 38.59
CA ARG A 15 -24.55 7.09 37.64
C ARG A 15 -24.57 5.61 37.25
N ALA A 16 -24.65 5.35 35.95
CA ALA A 16 -24.39 4.04 35.38
C ALA A 16 -22.93 3.63 35.68
N ALA A 17 -22.75 2.42 36.18
CA ALA A 17 -21.44 1.81 36.41
C ALA A 17 -20.76 1.50 35.06
N GLU A 18 -19.50 1.89 34.91
CA GLU A 18 -18.67 1.53 33.76
C GLU A 18 -18.44 0.01 33.72
N PRO A 19 -18.52 -0.64 32.53
CA PRO A 19 -18.14 -2.03 32.39
C PRO A 19 -16.62 -2.17 32.53
N ARG A 20 -16.19 -2.77 33.64
CA ARG A 20 -14.80 -3.19 33.84
C ARG A 20 -14.43 -4.21 32.76
N THR A 21 -13.46 -3.89 31.92
CA THR A 21 -12.84 -4.87 31.03
C THR A 21 -12.12 -5.93 31.88
N PRO A 22 -12.30 -7.24 31.60
CA PRO A 22 -11.60 -8.27 32.35
C PRO A 22 -10.11 -8.19 32.06
N VAL A 23 -9.32 -7.94 33.12
CA VAL A 23 -7.87 -8.05 33.11
C VAL A 23 -7.52 -9.53 32.99
N TRP A 24 -6.71 -9.89 31.99
CA TRP A 24 -6.27 -11.26 31.80
C TRP A 24 -5.25 -11.64 32.89
N ASP A 25 -5.60 -12.64 33.71
CA ASP A 25 -4.74 -13.24 34.73
C ASP A 25 -4.28 -14.64 34.27
N PRO A 26 -2.97 -14.85 34.02
CA PRO A 26 -2.42 -16.15 33.61
C PRO A 26 -2.55 -17.25 34.68
N ARG A 27 -2.88 -16.93 35.93
CA ARG A 27 -3.10 -17.92 36.99
C ARG A 27 -4.50 -18.54 36.96
N LEU A 28 -5.48 -17.80 36.43
CA LEU A 28 -6.88 -18.22 36.41
C LEU A 28 -7.30 -18.85 35.06
N ASN A 29 -6.58 -18.57 33.97
CA ASN A 29 -6.83 -19.14 32.64
C ASN A 29 -5.53 -19.57 31.95
N PRO A 30 -4.92 -20.71 32.34
CA PRO A 30 -3.78 -21.27 31.62
C PRO A 30 -4.22 -21.75 30.22
N PRO A 31 -3.37 -21.62 29.18
CA PRO A 31 -3.68 -22.17 27.86
C PRO A 31 -3.81 -23.70 27.96
N ALA A 32 -4.87 -24.25 27.36
CA ALA A 32 -5.06 -25.69 27.26
C ALA A 32 -3.92 -26.33 26.45
N MET A 33 -2.89 -26.82 27.13
CA MET A 33 -1.91 -27.71 26.55
C MET A 33 -2.53 -29.10 26.48
N SER A 34 -3.01 -29.49 25.30
CA SER A 34 -3.37 -30.88 25.04
C SER A 34 -2.09 -31.73 25.09
N ARG A 35 -1.96 -32.55 26.13
CA ARG A 35 -0.88 -33.51 26.34
C ARG A 35 -1.32 -34.92 25.95
N THR A 36 -1.84 -35.09 24.73
CA THR A 36 -2.08 -36.43 24.19
C THR A 36 -0.89 -36.79 23.29
N PRO A 37 -0.02 -37.73 23.69
CA PRO A 37 0.94 -38.30 22.76
C PRO A 37 0.16 -39.18 21.79
N LEU A 38 0.06 -38.76 20.52
CA LEU A 38 -0.41 -39.61 19.43
C LEU A 38 0.68 -40.65 19.10
N ILE A 39 0.85 -41.64 19.98
CA ILE A 39 1.60 -42.86 19.63
C ILE A 39 0.64 -43.73 18.84
N ARG A 40 0.58 -43.51 17.52
CA ARG A 40 0.09 -44.51 16.59
C ARG A 40 1.30 -45.33 16.18
N GLN A 41 1.30 -46.62 16.51
CA GLN A 41 2.34 -47.54 16.03
C GLN A 41 2.37 -47.50 14.51
N ALA A 42 3.56 -47.34 13.93
CA ALA A 42 3.74 -47.43 12.50
C ALA A 42 3.52 -48.89 12.05
N PRO A 43 2.78 -49.14 10.94
CA PRO A 43 2.73 -50.47 10.35
C PRO A 43 4.13 -50.92 9.93
N PRO A 44 4.41 -52.24 9.89
CA PRO A 44 5.70 -52.74 9.45
C PRO A 44 6.00 -52.23 8.04
N LEU A 45 7.23 -51.77 7.84
CA LEU A 45 7.73 -51.38 6.53
C LEU A 45 7.60 -52.58 5.59
N LEU A 46 6.68 -52.51 4.62
CA LEU A 46 6.81 -53.34 3.43
C LEU A 46 8.18 -53.03 2.82
N ALA A 47 8.96 -54.07 2.55
CA ALA A 47 10.15 -53.94 1.74
C ALA A 47 9.77 -53.21 0.43
N PRO A 48 10.59 -52.26 -0.05
CA PRO A 48 10.35 -51.68 -1.35
C PRO A 48 10.39 -52.83 -2.36
N ASP A 49 9.30 -52.99 -3.12
CA ASP A 49 9.36 -53.72 -4.38
C ASP A 49 10.57 -53.17 -5.14
N LEU A 50 11.57 -54.03 -5.36
CA LEU A 50 12.64 -53.70 -6.28
C LEU A 50 11.96 -53.63 -7.64
N ASP A 51 11.64 -52.40 -8.08
CA ASP A 51 11.07 -52.09 -9.38
C ASP A 51 11.73 -52.97 -10.45
N GLU A 52 10.98 -53.96 -10.93
CA GLU A 52 11.31 -54.71 -12.13
C GLU A 52 11.66 -53.70 -13.23
N PRO A 53 12.87 -53.71 -13.80
CA PRO A 53 13.31 -52.65 -14.69
C PRO A 53 12.42 -52.61 -15.93
N GLU A 54 11.57 -51.59 -16.00
CA GLU A 54 10.62 -51.30 -17.09
C GLU A 54 11.26 -51.61 -18.47
N PRO A 55 10.62 -52.45 -19.32
CA PRO A 55 11.24 -52.95 -20.55
C PRO A 55 11.73 -51.79 -21.40
N ARG A 56 12.97 -51.88 -21.91
CA ARG A 56 13.68 -50.79 -22.62
C ARG A 56 12.84 -50.16 -23.75
N THR A 57 11.92 -50.93 -24.33
CA THR A 57 10.97 -50.50 -25.36
C THR A 57 9.92 -49.50 -24.85
N ALA A 58 9.44 -49.63 -23.62
CA ALA A 58 8.48 -48.70 -23.01
C ALA A 58 9.12 -47.34 -22.72
N ARG A 59 10.35 -47.34 -22.21
CA ARG A 59 11.14 -46.11 -21.98
C ARG A 59 11.48 -45.39 -23.28
N LEU A 60 11.81 -46.13 -24.34
CA LEU A 60 12.06 -45.54 -25.65
C LEU A 60 10.77 -44.92 -26.24
N ARG A 61 9.65 -45.65 -26.18
CA ARG A 61 8.34 -45.16 -26.65
C ARG A 61 7.92 -43.89 -25.93
N ARG A 62 8.10 -43.83 -24.60
CA ARG A 62 7.75 -42.66 -23.79
C ARG A 62 8.64 -41.44 -24.11
N ARG A 63 9.94 -41.65 -24.31
CA ARG A 63 10.87 -40.59 -24.74
C ARG A 63 10.54 -40.07 -26.14
N LEU A 64 10.20 -40.96 -27.07
CA LEU A 64 9.77 -40.58 -28.42
C LEU A 64 8.45 -39.81 -28.41
N LEU A 65 7.50 -40.21 -27.56
CA LEU A 65 6.24 -39.48 -27.35
C LEU A 65 6.47 -38.06 -26.80
N PHE A 66 7.33 -37.91 -25.79
CA PHE A 66 7.65 -36.58 -25.26
C PHE A 66 8.41 -35.71 -26.27
N ALA A 67 9.32 -36.29 -27.05
CA ALA A 67 10.00 -35.59 -28.13
C ALA A 67 9.02 -35.13 -29.22
N LEU A 68 8.08 -35.99 -29.61
CA LEU A 68 7.05 -35.65 -30.58
C LEU A 68 6.14 -34.52 -30.08
N ILE A 69 5.67 -34.60 -28.82
CA ILE A 69 4.86 -33.55 -28.20
C ILE A 69 5.62 -32.23 -28.17
N TYR A 70 6.91 -32.25 -27.80
CA TYR A 70 7.75 -31.05 -27.78
C TYR A 70 7.89 -30.43 -29.18
N VAL A 71 8.13 -31.26 -30.20
CA VAL A 71 8.23 -30.79 -31.60
C VAL A 71 6.91 -30.17 -32.06
N VAL A 72 5.77 -30.81 -31.77
CA VAL A 72 4.44 -30.26 -32.11
C VAL A 72 4.18 -28.92 -31.42
N LEU A 73 4.53 -28.80 -30.13
CA LEU A 73 4.41 -27.54 -29.39
C LEU A 73 5.33 -26.45 -29.95
N ALA A 74 6.58 -26.79 -30.27
CA ALA A 74 7.53 -25.85 -30.86
C ALA A 74 7.06 -25.36 -32.24
N VAL A 75 6.58 -26.27 -33.10
CA VAL A 75 5.99 -25.92 -34.40
C VAL A 75 4.72 -25.07 -34.21
N GLY A 76 3.88 -25.38 -33.22
CA GLY A 76 2.71 -24.57 -32.87
C GLY A 76 3.08 -23.14 -32.46
N VAL A 77 4.08 -22.96 -31.59
CA VAL A 77 4.58 -21.63 -31.18
C VAL A 77 5.17 -20.87 -32.38
N LEU A 78 5.92 -21.54 -33.25
CA LEU A 78 6.47 -20.94 -34.45
C LEU A 78 5.38 -20.55 -35.46
N ALA A 79 4.34 -21.38 -35.62
CA ALA A 79 3.19 -21.10 -36.47
C ALA A 79 2.35 -19.92 -35.94
N VAL A 80 2.06 -19.88 -34.63
CA VAL A 80 1.39 -18.74 -33.99
C VAL A 80 2.24 -17.48 -34.08
N GLY A 81 3.56 -17.58 -33.86
CA GLY A 81 4.48 -16.46 -34.02
C GLY A 81 4.63 -15.98 -35.46
N ARG A 82 4.36 -16.83 -36.46
CA ARG A 82 4.26 -16.46 -37.88
C ARG A 82 2.90 -15.84 -38.19
N TYR A 83 1.81 -16.38 -37.64
CA TYR A 83 0.45 -15.84 -37.78
C TYR A 83 0.34 -14.41 -37.21
N VAL A 84 0.84 -14.19 -35.99
CA VAL A 84 0.89 -12.85 -35.36
C VAL A 84 1.78 -11.86 -36.13
N ARG A 85 2.76 -12.36 -36.91
CA ARG A 85 3.62 -11.51 -37.75
C ARG A 85 3.08 -11.33 -39.18
N ALA A 86 2.24 -12.24 -39.66
CA ALA A 86 1.63 -12.21 -40.99
C ALA A 86 0.37 -11.33 -41.01
N ASP A 87 -0.37 -11.24 -39.90
CA ASP A 87 -1.50 -10.30 -39.70
C ASP A 87 -1.01 -8.87 -39.40
N GLY A 88 -0.04 -8.39 -40.18
CA GLY A 88 0.31 -6.98 -40.26
C GLY A 88 -0.69 -6.24 -41.14
N GLY A 89 -1.83 -5.82 -40.58
CA GLY A 89 -2.92 -5.27 -41.39
C GLY A 89 -3.89 -4.30 -40.72
N ASP A 90 -3.54 -3.66 -39.61
CA ASP A 90 -4.00 -2.29 -39.37
C ASP A 90 -3.00 -1.59 -38.45
N ARG A 91 -2.14 -0.77 -39.05
CA ARG A 91 -1.35 0.16 -38.26
C ARG A 91 -2.34 1.14 -37.67
N ILE A 92 -2.68 0.98 -36.39
CA ILE A 92 -3.15 2.10 -35.59
C ILE A 92 -1.99 3.10 -35.59
N VAL A 93 -1.99 4.00 -36.57
CA VAL A 93 -1.30 5.27 -36.48
C VAL A 93 -2.01 5.99 -35.35
N VAL A 94 -1.54 5.77 -34.12
CA VAL A 94 -1.77 6.74 -33.06
C VAL A 94 -1.06 7.98 -33.60
N PRO A 95 -1.79 9.06 -33.98
CA PRO A 95 -1.10 10.29 -34.33
C PRO A 95 -0.16 10.59 -33.18
N ALA A 96 1.11 10.85 -33.48
CA ALA A 96 2.02 11.42 -32.52
C ALA A 96 1.36 12.73 -32.09
N VAL A 97 0.57 12.65 -31.02
CA VAL A 97 0.07 13.83 -30.35
C VAL A 97 1.35 14.55 -29.98
N PRO A 98 1.56 15.79 -30.44
CA PRO A 98 2.69 16.54 -29.94
C PRO A 98 2.56 16.43 -28.42
N VAL A 99 3.62 15.94 -27.78
CA VAL A 99 3.81 16.19 -26.36
C VAL A 99 3.87 17.71 -26.34
N VAL A 100 2.70 18.34 -26.18
CA VAL A 100 2.60 19.68 -25.66
C VAL A 100 3.25 19.48 -24.32
N SER A 101 4.55 19.77 -24.30
CA SER A 101 5.30 20.08 -23.12
C SER A 101 4.51 21.24 -22.54
N ALA A 102 3.47 20.90 -21.78
CA ALA A 102 2.66 21.83 -21.07
C ALA A 102 3.61 22.29 -20.00
N ARG A 103 4.38 23.33 -20.35
CA ARG A 103 5.22 24.10 -19.46
C ARG A 103 4.41 24.20 -18.19
N PRO A 104 4.86 23.58 -17.08
CA PRO A 104 4.12 23.65 -15.84
C PRO A 104 3.85 25.12 -15.60
N ALA A 105 2.59 25.52 -15.46
CA ALA A 105 2.28 26.86 -14.98
C ALA A 105 3.06 27.00 -13.68
N ALA A 106 4.14 27.79 -13.74
CA ALA A 106 5.24 27.70 -12.80
C ALA A 106 4.68 27.64 -11.38
N ALA A 107 4.76 26.44 -10.79
CA ALA A 107 4.52 26.30 -9.38
C ALA A 107 5.76 26.90 -8.74
N VAL A 108 5.74 28.23 -8.55
CA VAL A 108 6.79 28.95 -7.84
C VAL A 108 6.97 28.21 -6.52
N PRO A 109 8.13 27.56 -6.30
CA PRO A 109 8.35 26.87 -5.05
C PRO A 109 8.33 27.94 -3.96
N ARG A 110 7.43 27.81 -2.98
CA ARG A 110 7.67 28.50 -1.71
C ARG A 110 9.05 28.04 -1.24
N LYS A 111 9.87 28.97 -0.73
CA LYS A 111 11.04 28.62 0.08
C LYS A 111 10.54 27.64 1.14
N SER A 112 10.93 26.37 0.98
CA SER A 112 10.59 25.31 1.91
C SER A 112 11.19 25.69 3.25
N THR A 113 10.36 25.74 4.29
CA THR A 113 10.83 25.86 5.67
C THR A 113 11.20 24.49 6.25
N ALA A 114 11.06 23.41 5.46
CA ALA A 114 11.56 22.10 5.87
C ALA A 114 13.08 22.18 6.01
N PRO A 115 13.66 21.66 7.12
CA PRO A 115 15.09 21.52 7.24
C PRO A 115 15.62 20.76 6.01
N VAL A 116 16.66 21.31 5.39
CA VAL A 116 17.28 20.72 4.20
C VAL A 116 17.96 19.41 4.59
N GLY A 117 17.22 18.31 4.58
CA GLY A 117 17.78 16.96 4.65
C GLY A 117 18.66 16.74 3.42
N THR A 118 19.92 16.40 3.61
CA THR A 118 20.75 15.85 2.52
C THR A 118 21.61 14.69 3.00
N SER A 119 21.41 14.26 4.25
CA SER A 119 22.27 13.28 4.90
C SER A 119 22.19 11.91 4.24
N GLY A 120 21.05 11.55 3.63
CA GLY A 120 20.77 10.19 3.20
C GLY A 120 20.62 9.18 4.35
N THR A 121 20.67 9.66 5.61
CA THR A 121 20.58 8.83 6.81
C THR A 121 19.16 8.86 7.35
N PHE A 122 18.60 7.68 7.60
CA PHE A 122 17.20 7.53 8.01
C PHE A 122 17.07 7.06 9.46
N ALA A 123 16.14 7.68 10.20
CA ALA A 123 15.64 7.20 11.47
C ALA A 123 14.43 6.29 11.24
N TYR A 124 14.52 5.03 11.67
CA TYR A 124 13.37 4.12 11.64
C TYR A 124 12.52 4.25 12.89
N VAL A 125 11.21 4.12 12.71
CA VAL A 125 10.25 4.22 13.81
C VAL A 125 10.14 2.87 14.51
N ALA A 126 10.44 2.85 15.81
CA ALA A 126 10.43 1.64 16.64
C ALA A 126 9.01 1.15 17.00
N GLY A 127 8.93 -0.09 17.48
CA GLY A 127 7.70 -0.72 17.95
C GLY A 127 6.68 -1.03 16.85
N PHE A 128 5.64 -1.74 17.24
CA PHE A 128 4.50 -2.03 16.37
C PHE A 128 3.48 -0.90 16.43
N GLY A 129 2.87 -0.59 15.29
CA GLY A 129 1.62 0.17 15.24
C GLY A 129 0.39 -0.73 15.38
N PRO A 130 -0.81 -0.13 15.54
CA PRO A 130 -2.04 -0.90 15.48
C PRO A 130 -2.20 -1.58 14.12
N VAL A 131 -2.91 -2.70 14.09
CA VAL A 131 -3.45 -3.25 12.84
C VAL A 131 -4.70 -2.43 12.51
N VAL A 132 -4.72 -1.78 11.34
CA VAL A 132 -5.87 -1.01 10.87
C VAL A 132 -6.59 -1.74 9.73
N GLY A 133 -7.91 -1.57 9.67
CA GLY A 133 -8.81 -2.30 8.78
C GLY A 133 -9.33 -3.61 9.38
N SER A 134 -10.50 -4.05 8.93
CA SER A 134 -11.21 -5.20 9.51
C SER A 134 -11.17 -6.48 8.66
N GLY A 135 -10.71 -6.42 7.40
CA GLY A 135 -10.79 -7.55 6.47
C GLY A 135 -9.64 -7.61 5.46
N GLY A 136 -9.37 -8.83 4.97
CA GLY A 136 -8.41 -9.09 3.89
C GLY A 136 -6.94 -9.16 4.30
N THR A 137 -6.03 -8.99 3.34
CA THR A 137 -4.59 -9.22 3.53
C THR A 137 -3.95 -8.13 4.38
N ILE A 138 -3.06 -8.52 5.31
CA ILE A 138 -2.30 -7.56 6.11
C ILE A 138 -0.99 -7.17 5.41
N HIS A 139 -0.89 -5.90 5.01
CA HIS A 139 0.31 -5.30 4.45
C HIS A 139 1.15 -4.70 5.58
N ARG A 140 2.31 -5.30 5.82
CA ARG A 140 3.26 -4.83 6.85
C ARG A 140 4.23 -3.83 6.25
N PHE A 141 4.43 -2.70 6.91
CA PHE A 141 5.31 -1.65 6.42
C PHE A 141 6.18 -1.06 7.52
N LYS A 142 7.35 -0.54 7.15
CA LYS A 142 8.20 0.25 8.04
C LYS A 142 8.03 1.73 7.73
N ILE A 143 8.46 2.58 8.66
CA ILE A 143 8.54 4.02 8.46
C ILE A 143 9.97 4.48 8.73
N ALA A 144 10.50 5.29 7.83
CA ALA A 144 11.86 5.81 7.86
C ALA A 144 11.88 7.30 7.51
N VAL A 145 12.50 8.14 8.34
CA VAL A 145 12.57 9.60 8.10
C VAL A 145 14.01 10.03 7.96
N GLU A 146 14.34 10.70 6.85
CA GLU A 146 15.67 11.28 6.65
C GLU A 146 15.93 12.34 7.72
N LYS A 147 17.11 12.35 8.33
CA LYS A 147 17.48 13.42 9.26
C LYS A 147 18.06 14.61 8.49
N PRO A 148 17.67 15.88 8.76
CA PRO A 148 16.62 16.37 9.67
C PRO A 148 15.25 16.66 9.00
N ALA A 149 14.85 15.92 7.96
CA ALA A 149 13.67 16.22 7.15
C ALA A 149 12.32 16.24 7.92
N GLY A 150 12.26 15.65 9.11
CA GLY A 150 11.10 15.74 9.99
C GLY A 150 11.24 14.90 11.26
N ASP A 151 10.23 14.99 12.13
CA ASP A 151 10.11 14.12 13.30
C ASP A 151 9.52 12.75 12.91
N ALA A 152 10.21 11.68 13.31
CA ALA A 152 9.85 10.32 12.93
C ALA A 152 8.53 9.85 13.58
N THR A 153 8.25 10.29 14.80
CA THR A 153 7.04 9.90 15.55
C THR A 153 5.81 10.60 14.99
N ASP A 154 5.89 11.92 14.75
CA ASP A 154 4.82 12.69 14.11
C ASP A 154 4.52 12.17 12.71
N PHE A 155 5.55 11.92 11.90
CA PHE A 155 5.37 11.32 10.58
C PHE A 155 4.66 9.97 10.68
N ALA A 156 5.08 9.10 11.61
CA ALA A 156 4.43 7.81 11.84
C ALA A 156 2.95 7.93 12.21
N ASN A 157 2.63 8.88 13.10
CA ASN A 157 1.26 9.12 13.53
C ASN A 157 0.39 9.61 12.37
N GLN A 158 0.92 10.47 11.50
CA GLN A 158 0.21 10.93 10.31
C GLN A 158 0.00 9.81 9.28
N VAL A 159 1.00 8.95 9.05
CA VAL A 159 0.86 7.77 8.17
C VAL A 159 -0.20 6.81 8.71
N ASN A 160 -0.15 6.47 10.01
CA ASN A 160 -1.12 5.57 10.63
C ASN A 160 -2.55 6.15 10.57
N ARG A 161 -2.72 7.45 10.81
CA ARG A 161 -4.02 8.11 10.67
C ARG A 161 -4.53 8.09 9.23
N ALA A 162 -3.67 8.36 8.25
CA ALA A 162 -4.07 8.36 6.84
C ALA A 162 -4.48 6.96 6.34
N LEU A 163 -3.74 5.91 6.71
CA LEU A 163 -4.07 4.54 6.31
C LEU A 163 -5.18 3.90 7.14
N GLY A 164 -5.37 4.37 8.37
CA GLY A 164 -6.43 3.94 9.28
C GLY A 164 -7.75 4.69 9.15
N ASP A 165 -7.82 5.76 8.34
CA ASP A 165 -9.06 6.49 8.10
C ASP A 165 -10.08 5.58 7.39
N ARG A 166 -11.34 5.64 7.80
CA ARG A 166 -12.44 4.84 7.22
C ARG A 166 -12.65 5.07 5.72
N ARG A 167 -12.11 6.15 5.16
CA ARG A 167 -12.15 6.49 3.73
C ARG A 167 -10.91 6.03 2.96
N SER A 168 -9.88 5.55 3.67
CA SER A 168 -8.65 4.99 3.10
C SER A 168 -8.89 3.60 2.49
N TRP A 169 -7.85 2.98 1.97
CA TRP A 169 -7.89 1.67 1.29
C TRP A 169 -8.53 0.56 2.14
N ILE A 170 -8.48 0.67 3.46
CA ILE A 170 -9.12 -0.27 4.39
C ILE A 170 -10.65 -0.34 4.24
N ALA A 171 -11.30 0.68 3.67
CA ALA A 171 -12.75 0.69 3.43
C ALA A 171 -13.19 -0.39 2.42
N SER A 172 -12.25 -0.90 1.61
CA SER A 172 -12.49 -2.01 0.69
C SER A 172 -12.76 -3.34 1.39
N HIS A 173 -12.42 -3.46 2.68
CA HIS A 173 -12.36 -4.72 3.44
C HIS A 173 -11.46 -5.81 2.81
N ARG A 174 -10.57 -5.43 1.89
CA ARG A 174 -9.63 -6.34 1.22
C ARG A 174 -8.19 -6.17 1.70
N VAL A 175 -7.90 -5.06 2.38
CA VAL A 175 -6.56 -4.75 2.88
C VAL A 175 -6.62 -4.28 4.33
N ARG A 176 -5.56 -4.63 5.06
CA ARG A 176 -5.23 -4.14 6.40
C ARG A 176 -3.79 -3.66 6.39
N PHE A 177 -3.44 -2.74 7.28
CA PHE A 177 -2.07 -2.26 7.41
C PHE A 177 -1.55 -2.44 8.83
N GLN A 178 -0.26 -2.72 8.95
CA GLN A 178 0.42 -2.72 10.24
C GLN A 178 1.83 -2.17 10.08
N ARG A 179 2.11 -1.09 10.83
CA ARG A 179 3.47 -0.58 11.00
C ARG A 179 4.27 -1.56 11.87
N VAL A 180 5.47 -1.92 11.44
CA VAL A 180 6.36 -2.83 12.16
C VAL A 180 7.73 -2.19 12.40
N PRO A 181 8.47 -2.62 13.44
CA PRO A 181 9.82 -2.11 13.69
C PRO A 181 10.81 -2.55 12.61
N GLU A 182 11.99 -1.91 12.59
CA GLU A 182 13.05 -2.22 11.63
C GLU A 182 13.51 -3.68 11.67
N SER A 183 13.52 -4.30 12.86
CA SER A 183 13.88 -5.71 13.05
C SER A 183 12.87 -6.70 12.46
N ALA A 184 11.65 -6.27 12.14
CA ALA A 184 10.61 -7.13 11.61
C ALA A 184 10.60 -7.17 10.06
N ARG A 185 10.06 -8.26 9.49
CA ARG A 185 9.80 -8.35 8.05
C ARG A 185 8.65 -7.43 7.64
N ALA A 186 8.85 -6.71 6.54
CA ALA A 186 7.87 -5.81 5.94
C ALA A 186 7.85 -5.96 4.42
N GLU A 187 6.71 -5.67 3.80
CA GLU A 187 6.53 -5.66 2.35
C GLU A 187 7.13 -4.40 1.72
N PHE A 188 6.97 -3.26 2.37
CA PHE A 188 7.50 -1.98 1.90
C PHE A 188 7.88 -1.04 3.04
N ILE A 189 8.50 0.08 2.69
CA ILE A 189 8.90 1.13 3.62
C ILE A 189 8.29 2.45 3.13
N VAL A 190 7.70 3.22 4.05
CA VAL A 190 7.25 4.60 3.82
C VAL A 190 8.36 5.54 4.29
N TYR A 191 8.98 6.23 3.34
CA TYR A 191 10.05 7.18 3.58
C TYR A 191 9.50 8.61 3.61
N LEU A 192 10.01 9.43 4.52
CA LEU A 192 10.02 10.89 4.38
C LEU A 192 11.44 11.31 4.03
N ALA A 193 11.64 11.87 2.85
CA ALA A 193 12.96 12.25 2.35
C ALA A 193 12.94 13.67 1.81
N SER A 194 14.05 14.39 1.96
CA SER A 194 14.28 15.67 1.29
C SER A 194 14.05 15.59 -0.21
N ALA A 195 13.81 16.73 -0.86
CA ALA A 195 13.64 16.78 -2.32
C ALA A 195 14.80 16.12 -3.07
N ARG A 196 16.05 16.40 -2.67
CA ARG A 196 17.24 15.83 -3.32
C ARG A 196 17.34 14.32 -3.10
N THR A 197 17.10 13.82 -1.88
CA THR A 197 17.17 12.38 -1.58
C THR A 197 16.01 11.63 -2.21
N SER A 198 14.79 12.17 -2.14
CA SER A 198 13.61 11.66 -2.83
C SER A 198 13.87 11.50 -4.33
N GLU A 199 14.39 12.52 -5.01
CA GLU A 199 14.70 12.44 -6.45
C GLU A 199 15.68 11.30 -6.75
N ARG A 200 16.78 11.19 -6.00
CA ARG A 200 17.74 10.09 -6.18
C ARG A 200 17.08 8.72 -6.00
N MET A 201 16.21 8.59 -5.00
CA MET A 201 15.50 7.34 -4.74
C MET A 201 14.48 7.03 -5.84
N CYS A 202 13.74 8.02 -6.34
CA CYS A 202 12.78 7.85 -7.43
C CYS A 202 13.48 7.42 -8.73
N ARG A 203 14.63 8.01 -9.05
CA ARG A 203 15.44 7.64 -10.22
C ARG A 203 15.89 6.18 -10.21
N THR A 204 16.02 5.54 -9.04
CA THR A 204 16.34 4.09 -8.99
C THR A 204 15.25 3.21 -9.61
N GLY A 205 14.02 3.73 -9.70
CA GLY A 205 12.91 3.09 -10.41
C GLY A 205 12.61 3.70 -11.78
N GLY A 206 13.52 4.52 -12.33
CA GLY A 206 13.32 5.18 -13.64
C GLY A 206 12.36 6.36 -13.62
N LEU A 207 12.07 6.94 -12.45
CA LEU A 207 11.18 8.09 -12.30
C LEU A 207 11.98 9.38 -12.12
N GLU A 208 11.68 10.39 -12.93
CA GLU A 208 12.22 11.74 -12.79
C GLU A 208 11.13 12.65 -12.22
N THR A 209 11.33 13.13 -10.99
CA THR A 209 10.34 13.94 -10.27
C THR A 209 10.73 15.41 -10.20
N ASP A 210 11.91 15.76 -10.70
CA ASP A 210 12.58 17.05 -10.52
C ASP A 210 12.70 17.47 -9.04
N GLY A 211 12.71 16.48 -8.13
CA GLY A 211 12.61 16.72 -6.68
C GLY A 211 11.31 17.38 -6.24
N PHE A 212 10.26 17.38 -7.07
CA PHE A 212 9.01 18.10 -6.81
C PHE A 212 7.91 17.22 -6.22
N THR A 213 7.77 15.97 -6.66
CA THR A 213 6.69 15.07 -6.21
C THR A 213 7.24 13.93 -5.35
N SER A 214 6.33 13.30 -4.60
CA SER A 214 6.50 11.95 -4.05
C SER A 214 6.48 10.91 -5.17
N CYS A 215 6.95 9.70 -4.89
CA CYS A 215 6.91 8.58 -5.82
C CYS A 215 6.84 7.24 -5.10
N ARG A 216 6.51 6.18 -5.86
CA ARG A 216 6.64 4.79 -5.44
C ARG A 216 7.56 4.05 -6.41
N VAL A 217 8.63 3.47 -5.88
CA VAL A 217 9.47 2.47 -6.57
C VAL A 217 9.33 1.12 -5.85
N PRO A 218 9.77 -0.02 -6.41
CA PRO A 218 9.53 -1.33 -5.80
C PRO A 218 9.87 -1.37 -4.30
N ARG A 219 8.86 -1.70 -3.47
CA ARG A 219 8.94 -1.79 -2.00
C ARG A 219 9.30 -0.49 -1.27
N LYS A 220 9.27 0.67 -1.93
CA LYS A 220 9.57 1.98 -1.35
C LYS A 220 8.51 2.99 -1.75
N VAL A 221 7.74 3.45 -0.77
CA VAL A 221 6.86 4.62 -0.86
C VAL A 221 7.65 5.82 -0.37
N ILE A 222 7.89 6.81 -1.23
CA ILE A 222 8.83 7.90 -0.96
C ILE A 222 8.05 9.21 -0.97
N ILE A 223 7.94 9.81 0.22
CA ILE A 223 7.25 11.08 0.42
C ILE A 223 8.26 12.22 0.38
N ASN A 224 8.02 13.18 -0.51
CA ASN A 224 8.83 14.38 -0.63
C ASN A 224 8.58 15.33 0.55
N ALA A 225 9.62 15.64 1.31
CA ALA A 225 9.53 16.43 2.54
C ALA A 225 9.10 17.88 2.31
N ASP A 226 9.42 18.49 1.17
CA ASP A 226 8.98 19.86 0.87
C ASP A 226 7.47 19.89 0.66
N ARG A 227 6.94 18.91 -0.06
CA ARG A 227 5.49 18.76 -0.26
C ARG A 227 4.79 18.35 1.03
N TRP A 228 5.43 17.53 1.85
CA TRP A 228 4.93 17.18 3.17
C TRP A 228 4.83 18.41 4.09
N ALA A 229 5.80 19.31 4.03
CA ALA A 229 5.82 20.52 4.86
C ALA A 229 4.82 21.58 4.37
N GLY A 230 4.69 21.77 3.06
CA GLY A 230 4.00 22.94 2.50
C GLY A 230 2.86 22.68 1.50
N ALA A 231 2.57 21.43 1.16
CA ALA A 231 1.70 21.06 0.04
C ALA A 231 2.14 21.70 -1.29
N VAL A 232 1.20 21.85 -2.23
CA VAL A 232 1.38 22.60 -3.48
C VAL A 232 0.48 23.84 -3.50
N ARG A 233 0.94 24.88 -4.21
CA ARG A 233 0.15 26.11 -4.42
C ARG A 233 -1.17 25.75 -5.12
N GLY A 234 -2.27 26.28 -4.60
CA GLY A 234 -3.59 26.11 -5.21
C GLY A 234 -4.21 24.71 -5.00
N TYR A 235 -3.70 23.90 -4.07
CA TYR A 235 -4.33 22.62 -3.73
C TYR A 235 -5.76 22.78 -3.21
N GLY A 236 -6.11 23.93 -2.60
CA GLY A 236 -7.48 24.26 -2.24
C GLY A 236 -8.07 23.42 -1.09
N ALA A 237 -7.21 22.75 -0.30
CA ALA A 237 -7.58 22.03 0.92
C ALA A 237 -6.48 22.17 1.99
N PRO A 238 -6.80 21.93 3.28
CA PRO A 238 -5.82 22.00 4.36
C PRO A 238 -4.60 21.09 4.16
N LEU A 239 -3.45 21.45 4.72
CA LEU A 239 -2.21 20.65 4.62
C LEU A 239 -2.38 19.20 5.08
N ALA A 240 -3.19 18.97 6.12
CA ALA A 240 -3.50 17.62 6.59
C ALA A 240 -4.19 16.76 5.51
N ILE A 241 -5.05 17.35 4.67
CA ILE A 241 -5.67 16.68 3.54
C ILE A 241 -4.65 16.39 2.45
N TYR A 242 -3.73 17.32 2.17
CA TYR A 242 -2.64 17.06 1.21
C TYR A 242 -1.74 15.90 1.67
N ARG A 243 -1.37 15.87 2.95
CA ARG A 243 -0.55 14.80 3.52
C ARG A 243 -1.24 13.44 3.42
N ALA A 244 -2.53 13.38 3.74
CA ALA A 244 -3.32 12.16 3.56
C ALA A 244 -3.40 11.73 2.08
N TYR A 245 -3.58 12.68 1.15
CA TYR A 245 -3.53 12.43 -0.29
C TYR A 245 -2.19 11.81 -0.70
N ALA A 246 -1.07 12.41 -0.32
CA ALA A 246 0.26 11.92 -0.67
C ALA A 246 0.48 10.48 -0.17
N ILE A 247 0.08 10.18 1.08
CA ILE A 247 0.17 8.82 1.61
C ILE A 247 -0.71 7.85 0.82
N ASN A 248 -1.99 8.16 0.63
CA ASN A 248 -2.92 7.25 -0.03
C ASN A 248 -2.59 7.06 -1.52
N HIS A 249 -2.08 8.08 -2.21
CA HIS A 249 -1.66 8.01 -3.61
C HIS A 249 -0.48 7.05 -3.78
N GLU A 250 0.61 7.27 -3.02
CA GLU A 250 1.80 6.43 -3.16
C GLU A 250 1.60 5.01 -2.63
N VAL A 251 0.82 4.84 -1.55
CA VAL A 251 0.41 3.50 -1.10
C VAL A 251 -0.55 2.85 -2.10
N GLY A 252 -1.40 3.63 -2.78
CA GLY A 252 -2.22 3.14 -3.89
C GLY A 252 -1.37 2.53 -5.00
N HIS A 253 -0.26 3.20 -5.37
CA HIS A 253 0.72 2.58 -6.27
C HIS A 253 1.29 1.29 -5.68
N GLN A 254 1.69 1.28 -4.40
CA GLN A 254 2.18 0.06 -3.75
C GLN A 254 1.19 -1.11 -3.85
N LEU A 255 -0.11 -0.83 -3.72
CA LEU A 255 -1.20 -1.79 -3.87
C LEU A 255 -1.54 -2.14 -5.34
N GLY A 256 -0.86 -1.55 -6.31
CA GLY A 256 -1.03 -1.85 -7.74
C GLY A 256 -1.97 -0.92 -8.50
N HIS A 257 -2.42 0.18 -7.90
CA HIS A 257 -3.27 1.14 -8.60
C HIS A 257 -2.44 2.08 -9.50
N GLY A 258 -2.91 2.28 -10.73
CA GLY A 258 -2.37 3.25 -11.69
C GLY A 258 -3.02 4.62 -11.56
N HIS A 259 -2.47 5.62 -12.26
CA HIS A 259 -3.02 6.96 -12.26
C HIS A 259 -4.44 7.02 -12.85
N GLN A 260 -5.23 7.97 -12.35
CA GLN A 260 -6.57 8.28 -12.83
C GLN A 260 -6.66 9.74 -13.28
N ARG A 261 -7.65 10.04 -14.12
CA ARG A 261 -7.90 11.40 -14.63
C ARG A 261 -8.96 12.12 -13.79
N CYS A 262 -8.94 13.45 -13.83
CA CYS A 262 -10.03 14.26 -13.27
C CYS A 262 -11.35 13.93 -14.01
N PRO A 263 -12.41 13.49 -13.32
CA PRO A 263 -13.69 13.14 -13.96
C PRO A 263 -14.49 14.37 -14.44
N GLY A 264 -14.08 15.58 -14.07
CA GLY A 264 -14.70 16.82 -14.54
C GLY A 264 -14.62 17.95 -13.54
N LYS A 265 -14.87 19.18 -14.02
CA LYS A 265 -14.84 20.39 -13.19
C LYS A 265 -15.81 20.27 -12.01
N GLY A 266 -15.34 20.63 -10.82
CA GLY A 266 -16.10 20.59 -9.57
C GLY A 266 -16.30 19.19 -8.95
N LYS A 267 -15.99 18.11 -9.68
CA LYS A 267 -16.02 16.75 -9.14
C LYS A 267 -14.81 16.50 -8.24
N LEU A 268 -14.92 15.54 -7.32
CA LEU A 268 -13.76 15.13 -6.51
C LEU A 268 -12.71 14.49 -7.44
N ALA A 269 -11.46 14.88 -7.25
CA ALA A 269 -10.33 14.19 -7.86
C ALA A 269 -10.28 12.74 -7.33
N PRO A 270 -10.09 11.73 -8.17
CA PRO A 270 -9.76 10.41 -7.66
C PRO A 270 -8.43 10.46 -6.89
N VAL A 271 -8.26 9.67 -5.82
CA VAL A 271 -7.01 9.70 -5.03
C VAL A 271 -5.79 9.37 -5.88
N MET A 272 -5.97 8.52 -6.90
CA MET A 272 -4.92 8.15 -7.85
C MET A 272 -4.73 9.18 -8.99
N MET A 273 -5.43 10.30 -8.98
CA MET A 273 -5.07 11.44 -9.82
C MET A 273 -3.80 12.09 -9.30
N GLN A 274 -2.91 12.52 -10.20
CA GLN A 274 -1.69 13.25 -9.84
C GLN A 274 -1.99 14.72 -9.43
N GLN A 275 -2.63 14.90 -8.27
CA GLN A 275 -3.10 16.20 -7.78
C GLN A 275 -1.95 17.18 -7.44
N THR A 276 -0.74 16.67 -7.17
CA THR A 276 0.49 17.49 -6.99
C THR A 276 0.82 18.33 -8.22
N TYR A 277 0.51 17.84 -9.43
CA TYR A 277 0.67 18.58 -10.69
C TYR A 277 -0.54 19.46 -11.06
N GLY A 278 -1.53 19.54 -10.17
CA GLY A 278 -2.72 20.37 -10.30
C GLY A 278 -4.00 19.58 -10.50
N LEU A 279 -5.11 20.19 -10.08
CA LEU A 279 -6.42 19.53 -9.99
C LEU A 279 -7.24 19.53 -11.29
N LYS A 280 -6.80 20.23 -12.33
CA LYS A 280 -7.46 20.25 -13.66
C LYS A 280 -8.98 20.52 -13.58
N GLY A 281 -9.40 21.38 -12.65
CA GLY A 281 -10.81 21.73 -12.41
C GLY A 281 -11.53 20.85 -11.37
N CYS A 282 -10.97 19.71 -10.99
CA CYS A 282 -11.49 18.91 -9.88
C CYS A 282 -11.27 19.60 -8.52
N ARG A 283 -11.98 19.11 -7.51
CA ARG A 283 -11.76 19.45 -6.10
C ARG A 283 -10.77 18.46 -5.48
N ALA A 284 -9.88 18.94 -4.63
CA ALA A 284 -8.91 18.11 -3.91
C ALA A 284 -9.59 16.99 -3.12
N ASN A 285 -8.96 15.82 -3.11
CA ASN A 285 -9.45 14.65 -2.39
C ASN A 285 -8.28 13.75 -1.97
N ALA A 286 -8.28 13.33 -0.71
CA ALA A 286 -7.24 12.48 -0.15
C ALA A 286 -7.57 10.99 -0.12
N TRP A 287 -8.79 10.61 -0.51
CA TRP A 287 -9.36 9.33 -0.12
C TRP A 287 -9.82 8.49 -1.32
N PRO A 288 -9.49 7.19 -1.36
CA PRO A 288 -10.05 6.27 -2.35
C PRO A 288 -11.56 6.05 -2.19
N TYR A 289 -12.10 6.18 -0.98
CA TYR A 289 -13.53 6.01 -0.67
C TYR A 289 -14.08 7.26 0.06
N PRO A 290 -14.20 8.40 -0.64
CA PRO A 290 -14.51 9.71 -0.05
C PRO A 290 -15.93 9.87 0.49
#